data_AF-A0A1H0SB81-F1
#
_entry.id   AF-A0A1H0SB81-F1
#
_cell.length_a   1.000
_cell.length_b   1.000
_cell.length_c   1.000
_cell.angle_alpha   90.00
_cell.angle_beta   90.00
_cell.angle_gamma   90.00
#
_symmetry.space_group_name_H-M   'P 1'
#
loop_
_entity.id
_entity.type
_entity.pdbx_description
1 polymer ?
#
loop_
_entity_poly.entity_id
_entity_poly.type
_entity_poly.pdbx_seq_one_letter_code
_entity_poly.pdbx_strand_id
1 'polypeptide(L)'
;MEHLIRVQNEYDRQVLVWLRGRIGDAALVSAARRTAADGKKPYLSTICRLLNIRPPSRRSFADEARKTHRAVGERYLAQIRQILAKPAAQHAQREATGHDARPQGSLF
;
A
#
# COMPACT_ATOMS: atom_id res chain seq x y z
N MET A 1 4.82 12.09 17.61
CA MET A 1 5.27 10.80 18.22
C MET A 1 6.69 10.42 17.80
N GLU A 2 7.03 10.55 16.51
CA GLU A 2 8.35 10.17 15.96
C GLU A 2 9.54 10.93 16.57
N HIS A 3 9.30 12.11 17.16
CA HIS A 3 10.32 12.87 17.89
C HIS A 3 10.74 12.22 19.23
N LEU A 4 9.98 11.27 19.76
CA LEU A 4 10.26 10.61 21.05
C LEU A 4 11.13 9.36 20.92
N ILE A 5 11.25 8.79 19.72
CA ILE A 5 11.92 7.51 19.48
C ILE A 5 13.04 7.74 18.47
N ARG A 6 14.20 7.14 18.70
CA ARG A 6 15.30 7.23 17.74
C ARG A 6 15.05 6.25 16.59
N VAL A 7 14.84 6.80 15.40
CA VAL A 7 14.64 6.07 14.13
C VAL A 7 15.88 6.31 13.26
N GLN A 8 16.64 5.26 12.94
CA GLN A 8 17.90 5.37 12.19
C GLN A 8 17.81 4.76 10.79
N ASN A 9 16.94 3.77 10.60
CA ASN A 9 16.83 3.03 9.34
C ASN A 9 15.37 2.90 8.90
N GLU A 10 15.16 2.59 7.63
CA GLU A 10 13.86 2.27 7.05
C GLU A 10 13.21 1.08 7.77
N TYR A 11 14.02 0.10 8.20
CA TYR A 11 13.52 -0.99 9.04
C TYR A 11 12.91 -0.50 10.37
N ASP A 12 13.48 0.52 11.01
CA ASP A 12 12.91 1.08 12.24
C ASP A 12 11.57 1.76 11.95
N ARG A 13 11.44 2.44 10.80
CA ARG A 13 10.17 3.04 10.37
C ARG A 13 9.10 1.97 10.15
N GLN A 14 9.45 0.88 9.47
CA GLN A 14 8.55 -0.25 9.25
C GLN A 14 8.08 -0.89 10.56
N VAL A 15 9.01 -1.10 11.50
CA VAL A 15 8.68 -1.64 12.82
C VAL A 15 7.80 -0.65 13.61
N LEU A 16 8.02 0.67 13.48
CA LEU A 16 7.20 1.67 14.15
C LEU A 16 5.76 1.68 13.61
N VAL A 17 5.57 1.63 12.29
CA VAL A 17 4.24 1.50 11.66
C VAL A 17 3.54 0.22 12.11
N TRP A 18 4.27 -0.90 12.11
CA TRP A 18 3.75 -2.19 12.56
C TRP A 18 3.34 -2.17 14.03
N LEU A 19 4.19 -1.60 14.89
CA LEU A 19 3.93 -1.50 16.33
C LEU A 19 2.72 -0.60 16.59
N ARG A 20 2.60 0.50 15.84
CA ARG A 20 1.43 1.38 15.89
C ARG A 20 0.13 0.64 15.54
N GLY A 21 0.15 -0.19 14.50
CA GLY A 21 -1.00 -1.02 14.14
C GLY A 21 -1.38 -2.06 15.19
N ARG A 22 -0.43 -2.49 16.03
CA ARG A 22 -0.65 -3.55 17.02
C ARG A 22 -1.07 -3.06 18.40
N ILE A 23 -0.43 -2.03 18.93
CA ILE A 23 -0.66 -1.54 20.31
C ILE A 23 -1.25 -0.13 20.36
N GLY A 24 -1.32 0.55 19.21
CA GLY A 24 -1.76 1.93 19.12
C GLY A 24 -0.72 2.96 19.56
N ASP A 25 -0.94 4.17 19.10
CA ASP A 25 -0.10 5.35 19.35
C ASP A 25 0.06 5.66 20.85
N ALA A 26 -1.03 5.62 21.63
CA ALA A 26 -1.00 5.98 23.05
C ALA A 26 -0.11 5.05 23.90
N ALA A 27 -0.19 3.74 23.66
CA ALA A 27 0.65 2.76 24.36
C ALA A 27 2.13 2.92 23.98
N LEU A 28 2.40 3.24 22.71
CA LEU A 28 3.75 3.46 22.21
C LEU A 28 4.40 4.70 22.84
N VAL A 29 3.67 5.80 23.01
CA VAL A 29 4.17 7.00 23.72
C VAL A 29 4.49 6.69 25.17
N SER A 30 3.60 6.00 25.86
CA SER A 30 3.80 5.64 27.27
C SER A 30 5.03 4.75 27.43
N ALA A 31 5.23 3.78 26.54
CA ALA A 31 6.42 2.93 26.52
C ALA A 31 7.69 3.74 26.21
N ALA A 32 7.66 4.64 25.22
CA ALA A 32 8.78 5.50 24.88
C ALA A 32 9.18 6.40 26.06
N ARG A 33 8.22 6.99 26.77
CA ARG A 33 8.47 7.83 27.96
C ARG A 33 9.09 7.04 29.11
N ARG A 34 8.60 5.82 29.39
CA ARG A 34 9.18 4.95 30.43
C ARG A 34 10.61 4.50 30.11
N THR A 35 10.96 4.41 28.83
CA THR A 35 12.27 3.94 28.38
C THR A 35 13.26 5.09 28.16
N ALA A 36 12.77 6.34 28.12
CA ALA A 36 13.63 7.50 27.95
C ALA A 36 14.45 7.70 29.22
N ALA A 37 15.76 7.48 29.13
CA ALA A 37 16.72 7.74 30.20
C ALA A 37 17.45 9.06 29.93
N ASP A 38 17.54 9.93 30.94
CA ASP A 38 18.34 11.17 30.94
C ASP A 38 18.26 12.00 29.65
N GLY A 39 17.04 12.25 29.17
CA GLY A 39 16.80 13.10 27.99
C GLY A 39 17.22 12.48 26.64
N LYS A 40 17.69 11.22 26.62
CA LYS A 40 18.06 10.51 25.39
C LYS A 40 16.87 9.75 24.81
N LYS A 41 16.68 9.88 23.50
CA LYS A 41 15.64 9.16 22.75
C LYS A 41 15.94 7.66 22.76
N PRO A 42 15.06 6.79 23.29
CA PRO A 42 15.28 5.36 23.28
C PRO A 42 15.27 4.80 21.85
N TYR A 43 16.07 3.75 21.64
CA TYR A 43 16.01 2.96 20.42
C TYR A 43 14.75 2.11 20.38
N LEU A 44 14.23 1.87 19.18
CA LEU A 44 13.06 1.02 18.98
C LEU A 44 13.28 -0.42 19.48
N SER A 45 14.51 -0.93 19.40
CA SER A 45 14.88 -2.24 19.95
C SER A 45 14.75 -2.33 21.47
N THR A 46 14.92 -1.21 22.19
CA THR A 46 14.73 -1.15 23.65
C THR A 46 13.24 -1.15 23.98
N ILE A 47 12.43 -0.43 23.21
CA ILE A 47 10.97 -0.40 23.38
C ILE A 47 10.37 -1.79 23.11
N CYS A 48 10.79 -2.46 22.03
CA CYS A 48 10.33 -3.83 21.73
C CYS A 48 10.68 -4.81 22.85
N ARG A 49 11.88 -4.70 23.44
CA ARG A 49 12.28 -5.49 24.60
C ARG A 49 11.44 -5.19 25.85
N LEU A 50 11.20 -3.91 26.15
CA LEU A 50 10.35 -3.52 27.29
C LEU A 50 8.93 -4.05 27.16
N LEU A 51 8.39 -4.03 25.95
CA LEU A 51 7.04 -4.54 25.66
C LEU A 51 6.99 -6.06 25.53
N ASN A 52 8.15 -6.74 25.58
CA ASN A 52 8.31 -8.17 25.30
C ASN A 52 7.70 -8.61 23.95
N ILE A 53 7.74 -7.71 22.96
CA ILE A 53 7.21 -7.94 21.61
C ILE A 53 8.38 -8.16 20.66
N ARG A 54 8.37 -9.28 19.94
CA ARG A 54 9.34 -9.56 18.89
C ARG A 54 8.85 -9.00 17.55
N PRO A 55 9.54 -8.02 16.94
CA PRO A 55 9.15 -7.49 15.64
C PRO A 55 9.39 -8.53 14.52
N PRO A 56 8.63 -8.45 13.40
CA PRO A 56 8.87 -9.27 12.21
C PRO A 56 10.28 -9.04 11.65
N SER A 57 10.83 -10.05 10.99
CA SER A 57 12.15 -9.93 10.36
C SER A 57 12.14 -8.91 9.21
N ARG A 58 13.30 -8.32 8.90
CA ARG A 58 13.44 -7.41 7.73
C ARG A 58 12.97 -8.05 6.42
N ARG A 59 13.19 -9.37 6.27
CA ARG A 59 12.74 -10.12 5.08
C ARG A 59 11.21 -10.19 5.00
N SER A 60 10.54 -10.36 6.14
CA SER A 60 9.08 -10.37 6.22
C SER A 60 8.49 -9.03 5.79
N PHE A 61 9.06 -7.91 6.26
CA PHE A 61 8.61 -6.59 5.81
C PHE A 61 8.86 -6.35 4.32
N ALA A 62 10.01 -6.78 3.79
CA ALA A 62 10.31 -6.66 2.36
C ALA A 62 9.34 -7.48 1.49
N ASP A 63 8.90 -8.65 1.96
CA ASP A 63 7.91 -9.48 1.27
C ASP A 63 6.52 -8.82 1.25
N GLU A 64 6.07 -8.29 2.38
CA GLU A 64 4.80 -7.54 2.47
C GLU A 64 4.80 -6.27 1.62
N ALA A 65 5.93 -5.54 1.59
CA ALA A 65 6.09 -4.39 0.71
C ALA A 65 5.98 -4.80 -0.77
N ARG A 66 6.62 -5.90 -1.17
CA ARG A 66 6.52 -6.44 -2.54
C ARG A 66 5.09 -6.83 -2.91
N LYS A 67 4.35 -7.50 -2.02
CA LYS A 67 2.94 -7.84 -2.23
C LYS A 67 2.08 -6.60 -2.43
N THR A 68 2.28 -5.59 -1.58
CA THR A 68 1.56 -4.31 -1.66
C THR A 68 1.85 -3.60 -2.97
N HIS A 69 3.13 -3.49 -3.35
CA HIS A 69 3.55 -2.86 -4.60
C HIS A 69 2.96 -3.58 -5.81
N ARG A 70 2.93 -4.92 -5.78
CA ARG A 70 2.29 -5.72 -6.84
C ARG A 70 0.80 -5.44 -6.93
N ALA A 71 0.08 -5.45 -5.81
CA ALA A 71 -1.36 -5.17 -5.79
C ALA A 71 -1.70 -3.77 -6.32
N VAL A 72 -0.89 -2.77 -5.96
CA VAL A 72 -1.01 -1.40 -6.50
C VAL A 72 -0.77 -1.39 -8.01
N GLY A 73 0.27 -2.08 -8.49
CA GLY A 73 0.55 -2.23 -9.92
C GLY A 73 -0.61 -2.88 -10.70
N GLU A 74 -1.16 -3.97 -10.18
CA GLU A 74 -2.32 -4.64 -10.78
C GLU A 74 -3.55 -3.72 -10.85
N ARG A 75 -3.80 -2.93 -9.80
CA ARG A 75 -4.90 -1.95 -9.79
C ARG A 75 -4.72 -0.89 -10.88
N TYR A 76 -3.53 -0.31 -11.02
CA TYR A 76 -3.26 0.66 -12.08
C TYR A 76 -3.38 0.04 -13.46
N LEU A 77 -2.86 -1.18 -13.64
CA LEU A 77 -2.95 -1.90 -14.92
C LEU A 77 -4.41 -2.20 -15.30
N ALA A 78 -5.24 -2.61 -14.34
CA ALA A 78 -6.68 -2.79 -14.54
C ALA A 78 -7.36 -1.47 -14.96
N GLN A 79 -7.01 -0.36 -14.30
CA GLN A 79 -7.54 0.97 -14.66
C GLN A 79 -7.12 1.40 -16.06
N ILE A 80 -5.86 1.17 -16.45
CA ILE A 80 -5.38 1.44 -17.82
C ILE A 80 -6.17 0.62 -18.83
N ARG A 81 -6.34 -0.68 -18.59
CA ARG A 81 -7.14 -1.56 -19.47
C ARG A 81 -8.58 -1.06 -19.62
N GLN A 82 -9.22 -0.61 -18.54
CA GLN A 82 -10.56 -0.03 -18.61
C GLN A 82 -10.61 1.26 -19.44
N ILE A 83 -9.61 2.15 -19.30
CA ILE A 83 -9.53 3.38 -20.10
C ILE A 83 -9.38 3.05 -21.57
N LEU A 84 -8.49 2.11 -21.91
CA LEU A 84 -8.23 1.70 -23.29
C LEU A 84 -9.40 0.92 -23.93
N ALA A 85 -10.20 0.21 -23.13
CA ALA A 85 -11.36 -0.53 -23.63
C ALA A 85 -12.54 0.37 -24.05
N LYS A 86 -12.66 1.58 -23.48
CA LYS A 86 -13.74 2.54 -23.81
C LYS A 86 -13.78 2.94 -25.29
N PRO A 87 -12.69 3.38 -25.93
CA PRO A 87 -12.71 3.71 -27.36
C PRO A 87 -12.91 2.48 -28.24
N ALA A 88 -12.36 1.31 -27.88
CA ALA A 88 -12.55 0.07 -28.66
C ALA A 88 -14.02 -0.39 -28.68
N ALA A 89 -14.72 -0.32 -27.54
CA ALA A 89 -16.14 -0.65 -27.46
C ALA A 89 -17.00 0.31 -28.30
N GLN A 90 -16.69 1.61 -28.30
CA GLN A 90 -17.40 2.61 -29.09
C GLN A 90 -17.20 2.42 -30.60
N HIS A 91 -16.00 1.99 -31.03
CA HIS A 91 -15.73 1.68 -32.43
C HIS A 91 -16.47 0.41 -32.88
N ALA A 92 -16.40 -0.66 -32.10
CA ALA A 92 -17.13 -1.91 -32.39
C ALA A 92 -18.65 -1.69 -32.46
N GLN A 93 -19.19 -0.82 -31.60
CA GLN A 93 -20.62 -0.51 -31.56
C GLN A 93 -21.07 0.33 -32.75
N ARG A 94 -20.21 1.25 -33.24
CA ARG A 94 -20.45 2.01 -34.49
C ARG A 94 -20.42 1.11 -35.73
N GLU A 95 -19.47 0.18 -35.79
CA GLU A 95 -19.40 -0.81 -36.88
C GLU A 95 -20.63 -1.74 -36.89
N ALA A 96 -21.10 -2.18 -35.72
CA ALA A 96 -22.31 -2.99 -35.60
C ALA A 96 -23.59 -2.24 -36.02
N THR A 97 -23.75 -0.96 -35.64
CA THR A 97 -24.90 -0.14 -36.07
C THR A 97 -24.83 0.30 -37.54
N GLY A 98 -23.62 0.38 -38.12
CA GLY A 98 -23.44 0.75 -39.53
C GLY A 98 -23.72 -0.38 -40.53
N HIS A 99 -23.70 -1.64 -40.08
CA HIS A 99 -23.95 -2.81 -40.94
C HIS A 99 -25.44 -3.07 -41.20
N ASP A 100 -26.34 -2.57 -40.35
CA ASP A 100 -27.80 -2.79 -40.46
C ASP A 100 -28.51 -1.85 -41.46
N ALA A 101 -27.79 -0.87 -42.01
CA ALA A 101 -28.36 0.17 -42.89
C ALA A 101 -28.03 -0.02 -44.39
N ARG A 102 -27.93 -1.26 -44.87
CA ARG A 102 -27.91 -1.54 -46.32
C ARG A 102 -29.34 -1.89 -46.79
N PRO A 103 -30.10 -0.96 -47.40
CA PRO A 103 -31.27 -1.37 -48.14
C PRO A 103 -30.78 -2.21 -49.32
N GLN A 104 -31.29 -3.43 -49.44
CA GLN A 104 -31.14 -4.22 -50.65
C GLN A 104 -31.88 -3.48 -51.77
N GLY A 105 -31.15 -2.61 -52.46
CA GLY A 105 -31.58 -1.99 -53.71
C GLY A 105 -31.74 -3.08 -54.75
N SER A 106 -32.98 -3.54 -54.93
CA SER A 106 -33.44 -4.29 -56.08
C SER A 106 -33.14 -3.46 -57.34
N LEU A 107 -32.22 -3.96 -58.17
CA LEU A 107 -32.04 -3.51 -59.54
C LEU A 107 -32.82 -4.47 -60.43
N PHE A 108 -34.01 -4.01 -60.83
CA PHE A 108 -34.65 -4.41 -62.08
C PHE A 108 -33.87 -3.83 -63.27
#